data_AF-A0AAN0NGQ9-F1
#
_entry.id   AF-A0AAN0NGQ9-F1
#
_cell.length_a   1.000
_cell.length_b   1.000
_cell.length_c   1.000
_cell.angle_alpha   90.00
_cell.angle_beta   90.00
_cell.angle_gamma   90.00
#
_symmetry.space_group_name_H-M   'P 1'
#
loop_
_entity.id
_entity.type
_entity.pdbx_description
1 polymer ?
#
loop_
_entity_poly.entity_id
_entity_poly.type
_entity_poly.pdbx_seq_one_letter_code
_entity_poly.pdbx_strand_id
1 'polypeptide(L)'
;MSVRHETLCRIPHFFAIAIQSNQNDQHGGQSIPAFDHYMAPGVLLTFKKQLKQRVYDFLEIADLLEVADIKGIIKHIDKLDSLTIDTKDFGKFVKDDEKSLQIIDKAYDKALRVTDRITFQAMEAFIHNLNTMHSRAGAQVPFSSINFGTDITLEGRMVVENYLKALDKGLGKGETPIFPIAIFKVKEGVNYFPEDINYDLFKLAIKVSAKRLFPNFSFIDSPFNKQYYKEGRYETEITYMGCRTRVMSDINDPENEEVIGRGNLSFTSINLVRLGIKHGILTHETPDIEGFYEELDHLIDLTKYQLLERYRIQCGKSVANFKFLLGQGVWKNSKSLKPKDNLHKVLKHGSLAFGFIGLLECLKALIGQHHGESEEARRLGLEIIQHMRDRALMPLRKKHTSISH
;
A
#
# COMPACT_ATOMS: atom_id res chain seq x y z
N MET A 1 -11.48 7.92 5.17
CA MET A 1 -12.31 8.78 4.30
C MET A 1 -13.29 7.89 3.54
N SER A 2 -14.60 8.11 3.70
CA SER A 2 -15.62 7.40 2.91
C SER A 2 -15.79 8.14 1.59
N VAL A 3 -15.16 7.64 0.52
CA VAL A 3 -15.15 8.24 -0.83
C VAL A 3 -16.46 7.94 -1.60
N ARG A 4 -17.52 7.50 -0.91
CA ARG A 4 -18.71 6.84 -1.51
C ARG A 4 -19.58 7.72 -2.42
N HIS A 5 -19.28 9.02 -2.57
CA HIS A 5 -20.14 9.96 -3.29
C HIS A 5 -19.44 10.81 -4.35
N GLU A 6 -18.18 10.55 -4.67
CA GLU A 6 -17.44 11.38 -5.63
C GLU A 6 -17.00 10.62 -6.86
N THR A 7 -17.06 11.31 -8.01
CA THR A 7 -16.54 10.80 -9.28
C THR A 7 -15.01 10.77 -9.26
N LEU A 8 -14.43 9.92 -10.09
CA LEU A 8 -13.00 9.65 -10.16
C LEU A 8 -12.11 10.89 -10.39
N CYS A 9 -12.64 11.97 -10.96
CA CYS A 9 -11.87 13.21 -11.15
C CYS A 9 -11.39 13.86 -9.84
N ARG A 10 -12.04 13.59 -8.70
CA ARG A 10 -11.71 14.23 -7.42
C ARG A 10 -10.95 13.32 -6.47
N ILE A 11 -11.19 12.02 -6.55
CA ILE A 11 -10.65 11.02 -5.62
C ILE A 11 -9.11 11.04 -5.54
N PRO A 12 -8.36 11.05 -6.67
CA PRO A 12 -6.91 11.08 -6.59
C PRO A 12 -6.37 12.37 -5.96
N HIS A 13 -7.07 13.49 -6.12
CA HIS A 13 -6.72 14.75 -5.46
C HIS A 13 -6.91 14.66 -3.95
N PHE A 14 -7.98 14.00 -3.48
CA PHE A 14 -8.16 13.75 -2.04
C PHE A 14 -7.10 12.80 -1.47
N PHE A 15 -6.67 11.78 -2.22
CA PHE A 15 -5.54 10.94 -1.80
C PHE A 15 -4.25 11.75 -1.67
N ALA A 16 -3.97 12.60 -2.64
CA ALA A 16 -2.85 13.54 -2.62
C ALA A 16 -2.88 14.45 -1.37
N ILE A 17 -4.03 15.08 -1.09
CA ILE A 17 -4.23 15.92 0.09
C ILE A 17 -4.07 15.10 1.38
N ALA A 18 -4.64 13.89 1.43
CA ALA A 18 -4.56 13.03 2.60
C ALA A 18 -3.11 12.64 2.92
N ILE A 19 -2.34 12.23 1.90
CA ILE A 19 -0.91 11.93 2.04
C ILE A 19 -0.16 13.17 2.55
N GLN A 20 -0.38 14.32 1.93
CA GLN A 20 0.28 15.57 2.32
C GLN A 20 -0.08 15.99 3.76
N SER A 21 -1.35 15.88 4.13
CA SER A 21 -1.86 16.22 5.47
C SER A 21 -1.23 15.33 6.52
N ASN A 22 -1.18 14.02 6.24
CA ASN A 22 -0.61 13.03 7.14
C ASN A 22 0.91 13.17 7.28
N GLN A 23 1.62 13.69 6.26
CA GLN A 23 3.07 13.93 6.32
C GLN A 23 3.42 15.03 7.33
N ASN A 24 2.45 15.86 7.76
CA ASN A 24 2.67 16.83 8.84
C ASN A 24 2.67 16.18 10.23
N ASP A 25 2.10 14.97 10.37
CA ASP A 25 1.93 14.28 11.65
C ASP A 25 2.97 13.16 11.86
N GLN A 26 3.67 12.73 10.81
CA GLN A 26 4.66 11.66 10.88
C GLN A 26 5.87 11.90 9.96
N HIS A 27 6.98 11.27 10.31
CA HIS A 27 8.17 11.19 9.47
C HIS A 27 8.26 9.83 8.77
N GLY A 28 8.75 9.80 7.53
CA GLY A 28 8.91 8.58 6.74
C GLY A 28 7.92 8.47 5.58
N GLY A 29 7.86 7.29 4.97
CA GLY A 29 6.99 7.00 3.84
C GLY A 29 5.59 6.56 4.25
N GLN A 30 4.61 6.85 3.41
CA GLN A 30 3.21 6.43 3.58
C GLN A 30 2.77 5.53 2.45
N SER A 31 1.80 4.65 2.71
CA SER A 31 1.33 3.71 1.68
C SER A 31 -0.17 3.63 1.60
N ILE A 32 -0.69 3.54 0.37
CA ILE A 32 -2.07 3.12 0.12
C ILE A 32 -2.05 1.60 -0.10
N PRO A 33 -2.66 0.79 0.80
CA PRO A 33 -2.47 -0.65 0.82
C PRO A 33 -3.26 -1.45 -0.23
N ALA A 34 -4.32 -0.87 -0.79
CA ALA A 34 -5.20 -1.53 -1.77
C ALA A 34 -5.79 -0.47 -2.72
N PHE A 35 -4.91 0.14 -3.52
CA PHE A 35 -5.24 1.32 -4.32
C PHE A 35 -6.32 1.05 -5.38
N ASP A 36 -6.24 -0.09 -6.05
CA ASP A 36 -7.25 -0.61 -6.99
C ASP A 36 -8.62 -0.75 -6.33
N HIS A 37 -8.69 -1.47 -5.20
CA HIS A 37 -9.95 -1.64 -4.44
C HIS A 37 -10.56 -0.31 -3.97
N TYR A 38 -9.72 0.65 -3.56
CA TYR A 38 -10.22 1.95 -3.09
C TYR A 38 -10.70 2.87 -4.21
N MET A 39 -10.13 2.74 -5.41
CA MET A 39 -10.47 3.56 -6.57
C MET A 39 -11.65 2.98 -7.35
N ALA A 40 -11.84 1.66 -7.33
CA ALA A 40 -12.89 0.95 -8.06
C ALA A 40 -14.31 1.55 -7.87
N PRO A 41 -14.79 1.88 -6.64
CA PRO A 41 -16.09 2.53 -6.47
C PRO A 41 -16.20 3.88 -7.19
N GLY A 42 -15.09 4.61 -7.30
CA GLY A 42 -15.03 5.87 -8.04
C GLY A 42 -15.17 5.70 -9.56
N VAL A 43 -14.67 4.58 -10.09
CA VAL A 43 -14.83 4.20 -11.50
C VAL A 43 -16.31 3.92 -11.76
N LEU A 44 -16.95 3.09 -10.92
CA LEU A 44 -18.37 2.78 -11.05
C LEU A 44 -19.26 4.04 -10.99
N LEU A 45 -19.00 4.95 -10.04
CA LEU A 45 -19.75 6.22 -9.95
C LEU A 45 -19.57 7.08 -11.20
N THR A 46 -18.36 7.10 -11.77
CA THR A 46 -18.06 7.82 -13.01
C THR A 46 -18.81 7.19 -14.18
N PHE A 47 -18.78 5.87 -14.29
CA PHE A 47 -19.51 5.13 -15.31
C PHE A 47 -21.01 5.36 -15.23
N LYS A 48 -21.63 5.26 -14.04
CA LYS A 48 -23.05 5.55 -13.86
C LYS A 48 -23.42 6.95 -14.35
N LYS A 49 -22.59 7.94 -14.03
CA LYS A 49 -22.79 9.32 -14.52
C LYS A 49 -22.69 9.40 -16.04
N GLN A 50 -21.68 8.76 -16.63
CA GLN A 50 -21.52 8.75 -18.09
C GLN A 50 -22.66 8.00 -18.79
N LEU A 51 -23.09 6.86 -18.26
CA LEU A 51 -24.16 6.05 -18.82
C LEU A 51 -25.48 6.82 -18.85
N LYS A 52 -25.86 7.48 -17.75
CA LYS A 52 -27.05 8.35 -17.72
C LYS A 52 -27.00 9.42 -18.80
N GLN A 53 -25.86 10.11 -18.92
CA GLN A 53 -25.70 11.16 -19.91
C GLN A 53 -25.75 10.59 -21.33
N ARG A 54 -25.04 9.49 -21.62
CA ARG A 54 -24.98 8.91 -22.97
C ARG A 54 -26.34 8.35 -23.41
N VAL A 55 -27.07 7.71 -22.50
CA VAL A 55 -28.42 7.19 -22.80
C VAL A 55 -29.36 8.35 -23.12
N TYR A 56 -29.34 9.41 -22.32
CA TYR A 56 -30.13 10.61 -22.60
C TYR A 56 -29.77 11.24 -23.95
N ASP A 57 -28.49 11.58 -24.15
CA ASP A 57 -27.98 12.24 -25.37
C ASP A 57 -28.33 11.44 -26.63
N PHE A 58 -28.19 10.11 -26.59
CA PHE A 58 -28.40 9.29 -27.79
C PHE A 58 -29.88 9.05 -28.08
N LEU A 59 -30.73 8.93 -27.05
CA LEU A 59 -32.18 8.86 -27.24
C LEU A 59 -32.72 10.20 -27.75
N GLU A 60 -32.17 11.33 -27.30
CA GLU A 60 -32.50 12.66 -27.79
C GLU A 60 -32.18 12.80 -29.28
N ILE A 61 -30.95 12.47 -29.68
CA ILE A 61 -30.51 12.55 -31.09
C ILE A 61 -31.34 11.63 -32.01
N ALA A 62 -31.88 10.54 -31.47
CA ALA A 62 -32.68 9.58 -32.23
C ALA A 62 -34.18 9.87 -32.22
N ASP A 63 -34.62 10.97 -31.58
CA ASP A 63 -36.02 11.35 -31.37
C ASP A 63 -36.84 10.28 -30.60
N LEU A 64 -36.21 9.63 -29.60
CA LEU A 64 -36.81 8.55 -28.80
C LEU A 64 -37.03 8.90 -27.33
N LEU A 65 -36.86 10.15 -26.92
CA LEU A 65 -37.08 10.55 -25.52
C LEU A 65 -38.53 10.37 -25.06
N GLU A 66 -39.51 10.60 -25.93
CA GLU A 66 -40.94 10.52 -25.56
C GLU A 66 -41.40 9.09 -25.31
N VAL A 67 -40.75 8.10 -25.93
CA VAL A 67 -41.08 6.69 -25.77
C VAL A 67 -40.39 6.04 -24.57
N ALA A 68 -39.35 6.70 -24.02
CA ALA A 68 -38.51 6.18 -22.95
C ALA A 68 -38.89 6.73 -21.56
N ASP A 69 -39.01 5.84 -20.56
CA ASP A 69 -39.06 6.21 -19.14
C ASP A 69 -37.66 6.57 -18.62
N ILE A 70 -37.22 7.79 -18.92
CA ILE A 70 -35.92 8.32 -18.48
C ILE A 70 -35.74 8.27 -16.96
N LYS A 71 -36.82 8.52 -16.19
CA LYS A 71 -36.75 8.48 -14.72
C LYS A 71 -36.50 7.06 -14.22
N GLY A 72 -37.15 6.07 -14.82
CA GLY A 72 -36.93 4.65 -14.56
C GLY A 72 -35.51 4.21 -14.90
N ILE A 73 -35.02 4.61 -16.08
CA ILE A 73 -33.64 4.34 -16.54
C ILE A 73 -32.62 4.90 -15.54
N ILE A 74 -32.74 6.16 -15.14
CA ILE A 74 -31.80 6.80 -14.19
C ILE A 74 -31.76 6.05 -12.86
N LYS A 75 -32.95 5.70 -12.32
CA LYS A 75 -33.06 4.94 -11.06
C LYS A 75 -32.49 3.53 -11.18
N HIS A 76 -32.60 2.91 -12.35
CA HIS A 76 -32.00 1.61 -12.61
C HIS A 76 -30.47 1.70 -12.65
N ILE A 77 -29.92 2.69 -13.36
CA ILE A 77 -28.47 2.95 -13.42
C ILE A 77 -27.89 3.24 -12.02
N ASP A 78 -28.62 3.97 -11.17
CA ASP A 78 -28.17 4.25 -9.81
C ASP A 78 -27.95 2.99 -8.96
N LYS A 79 -28.69 1.92 -9.25
CA LYS A 79 -28.62 0.65 -8.53
C LYS A 79 -27.54 -0.30 -9.03
N LEU A 80 -26.89 -0.02 -10.16
CA LEU A 80 -25.82 -0.88 -10.68
C LEU A 80 -24.69 -1.03 -9.66
N ASP A 81 -24.11 -2.20 -9.56
CA ASP A 81 -22.98 -2.51 -8.68
C ASP A 81 -21.72 -2.89 -9.47
N SER A 82 -21.83 -3.01 -10.79
CA SER A 82 -20.74 -3.33 -11.70
C SER A 82 -20.80 -2.52 -13.02
N LEU A 83 -19.65 -2.41 -13.69
CA LEU A 83 -19.56 -2.04 -15.09
C LEU A 83 -20.18 -3.07 -16.03
N THR A 84 -20.24 -4.35 -15.64
CA THR A 84 -20.87 -5.41 -16.45
C THR A 84 -22.39 -5.33 -16.28
N ILE A 85 -23.10 -4.93 -17.34
CA ILE A 85 -24.56 -4.84 -17.32
C ILE A 85 -25.17 -5.60 -18.49
N ASP A 86 -26.38 -6.12 -18.31
CA ASP A 86 -27.22 -6.57 -19.43
C ASP A 86 -28.06 -5.38 -19.91
N THR A 87 -27.80 -4.92 -21.13
CA THR A 87 -28.55 -3.80 -21.72
C THR A 87 -30.01 -4.16 -22.00
N LYS A 88 -30.37 -5.46 -22.01
CA LYS A 88 -31.76 -5.93 -22.11
C LYS A 88 -32.60 -5.59 -20.88
N ASP A 89 -31.98 -5.40 -19.71
CA ASP A 89 -32.69 -5.00 -18.49
C ASP A 89 -33.39 -3.64 -18.60
N PHE A 90 -33.01 -2.86 -19.62
CA PHE A 90 -33.61 -1.58 -19.94
C PHE A 90 -34.90 -1.69 -20.75
N GLY A 91 -35.24 -2.86 -21.30
CA GLY A 91 -36.39 -3.07 -22.19
C GLY A 91 -37.71 -2.54 -21.62
N LYS A 92 -37.97 -2.82 -20.35
CA LYS A 92 -39.15 -2.30 -19.61
C LYS A 92 -39.29 -0.78 -19.58
N PHE A 93 -38.19 -0.03 -19.72
CA PHE A 93 -38.21 1.43 -19.74
C PHE A 93 -38.38 2.01 -21.15
N VAL A 94 -38.17 1.19 -22.19
CA VAL A 94 -38.31 1.59 -23.60
C VAL A 94 -39.38 0.78 -24.33
N LYS A 95 -40.27 0.11 -23.57
CA LYS A 95 -41.34 -0.76 -24.10
C LYS A 95 -40.83 -1.83 -25.07
N ASP A 96 -39.64 -2.37 -24.78
CA ASP A 96 -38.95 -3.37 -25.59
C ASP A 96 -38.72 -2.95 -27.06
N ASP A 97 -38.67 -1.63 -27.33
CA ASP A 97 -38.33 -1.09 -28.64
C ASP A 97 -36.88 -1.45 -29.01
N GLU A 98 -36.72 -2.23 -30.08
CA GLU A 98 -35.43 -2.72 -30.54
C GLU A 98 -34.45 -1.59 -30.86
N LYS A 99 -34.93 -0.50 -31.47
CA LYS A 99 -34.10 0.66 -31.84
C LYS A 99 -33.56 1.35 -30.58
N SER A 100 -34.40 1.55 -29.57
CA SER A 100 -34.02 2.12 -28.28
C SER A 100 -33.01 1.23 -27.54
N LEU A 101 -33.19 -0.09 -27.56
CA LEU A 101 -32.23 -1.02 -26.94
C LEU A 101 -30.88 -0.99 -27.64
N GLN A 102 -30.86 -0.96 -28.98
CA GLN A 102 -29.61 -0.78 -29.75
C GLN A 102 -28.93 0.56 -29.44
N ILE A 103 -29.69 1.61 -29.18
CA ILE A 103 -29.15 2.92 -28.80
C ILE A 103 -28.56 2.87 -27.39
N ILE A 104 -29.23 2.22 -26.44
CA ILE A 104 -28.74 2.03 -25.07
C ILE A 104 -27.44 1.21 -25.08
N ASP A 105 -27.36 0.18 -25.93
CA ASP A 105 -26.14 -0.62 -26.12
C ASP A 105 -24.96 0.24 -26.60
N LYS A 106 -25.19 1.09 -27.62
CA LYS A 106 -24.18 2.07 -28.07
C LYS A 106 -23.83 3.09 -27.00
N ALA A 107 -24.79 3.50 -26.18
CA ALA A 107 -24.59 4.44 -25.08
C ALA A 107 -23.73 3.82 -23.97
N TYR A 108 -23.95 2.54 -23.65
CA TYR A 108 -23.14 1.74 -22.74
C TYR A 108 -21.68 1.66 -23.20
N ASP A 109 -21.47 1.25 -24.44
CA ASP A 109 -20.17 1.20 -25.09
C ASP A 109 -19.43 2.54 -25.04
N LYS A 110 -20.15 3.62 -25.34
CA LYS A 110 -19.57 4.96 -25.28
C LYS A 110 -19.25 5.37 -23.83
N ALA A 111 -20.12 5.04 -22.88
CA ALA A 111 -19.92 5.35 -21.46
C ALA A 111 -18.70 4.62 -20.88
N LEU A 112 -18.46 3.36 -21.26
CA LEU A 112 -17.25 2.63 -20.91
C LEU A 112 -16.01 3.31 -21.46
N ARG A 113 -15.96 3.61 -22.76
CA ARG A 113 -14.80 4.29 -23.38
C ARG A 113 -14.51 5.66 -22.76
N VAL A 114 -15.54 6.42 -22.41
CA VAL A 114 -15.37 7.72 -21.76
C VAL A 114 -14.88 7.55 -20.32
N THR A 115 -15.40 6.57 -19.59
CA THR A 115 -14.94 6.25 -18.22
C THR A 115 -13.48 5.81 -18.21
N ASP A 116 -13.06 4.96 -19.14
CA ASP A 116 -11.66 4.54 -19.29
C ASP A 116 -10.73 5.75 -19.50
N ARG A 117 -11.08 6.64 -20.43
CA ARG A 117 -10.32 7.87 -20.68
C ARG A 117 -10.26 8.79 -19.44
N ILE A 118 -11.37 8.94 -18.71
CA ILE A 118 -11.38 9.72 -17.46
C ILE A 118 -10.49 9.05 -16.40
N THR A 119 -10.47 7.72 -16.37
CA THR A 119 -9.62 6.95 -15.45
C THR A 119 -8.15 7.16 -15.76
N PHE A 120 -7.76 7.10 -17.03
CA PHE A 120 -6.43 7.48 -17.47
C PHE A 120 -6.02 8.87 -17.01
N GLN A 121 -6.84 9.89 -17.29
CA GLN A 121 -6.55 11.27 -16.90
C GLN A 121 -6.45 11.45 -15.38
N ALA A 122 -7.27 10.74 -14.62
CA ALA A 122 -7.22 10.74 -13.16
C ALA A 122 -5.90 10.14 -12.64
N MET A 123 -5.39 9.08 -13.28
CA MET A 123 -4.10 8.46 -12.92
C MET A 123 -2.92 9.36 -13.31
N GLU A 124 -2.98 10.02 -14.47
CA GLU A 124 -1.97 11.02 -14.85
C GLU A 124 -1.92 12.16 -13.84
N ALA A 125 -3.07 12.71 -13.47
CA ALA A 125 -3.16 13.78 -12.46
C ALA A 125 -2.65 13.31 -11.10
N PHE A 126 -2.92 12.06 -10.71
CA PHE A 126 -2.44 11.48 -9.47
C PHE A 126 -0.91 11.41 -9.42
N ILE A 127 -0.29 10.84 -10.45
CA ILE A 127 1.16 10.74 -10.58
C ILE A 127 1.77 12.14 -10.61
N HIS A 128 1.23 13.06 -11.42
CA HIS A 128 1.72 14.43 -11.49
C HIS A 128 1.69 15.12 -10.13
N ASN A 129 0.54 15.10 -9.44
CA ASN A 129 0.39 15.73 -8.14
C ASN A 129 1.40 15.19 -7.12
N LEU A 130 1.64 13.88 -7.06
CA LEU A 130 2.60 13.30 -6.12
C LEU A 130 4.07 13.61 -6.45
N ASN A 131 4.37 14.11 -7.66
CA ASN A 131 5.71 14.57 -8.04
C ASN A 131 5.86 16.11 -8.07
N THR A 132 4.78 16.87 -7.93
CA THR A 132 4.85 18.35 -7.94
C THR A 132 4.39 18.99 -6.63
N MET A 133 3.61 18.30 -5.80
CA MET A 133 3.23 18.83 -4.50
C MET A 133 4.42 18.80 -3.54
N HIS A 134 4.62 19.90 -2.82
CA HIS A 134 5.62 19.96 -1.76
C HIS A 134 5.01 19.66 -0.40
N SER A 135 5.71 18.88 0.42
CA SER A 135 5.41 18.72 1.85
C SER A 135 6.12 19.80 2.68
N ARG A 136 5.57 20.12 3.86
CA ARG A 136 5.89 21.33 4.63
C ARG A 136 7.27 21.32 5.30
N ALA A 137 8.03 20.24 5.21
CA ALA A 137 9.42 20.17 5.67
C ALA A 137 10.38 20.07 4.47
N GLY A 138 11.11 21.17 4.20
CA GLY A 138 12.23 21.16 3.24
C GLY A 138 11.85 21.14 1.75
N ALA A 139 10.60 21.42 1.39
CA ALA A 139 10.13 21.44 -0.01
C ALA A 139 10.34 20.11 -0.77
N GLN A 140 10.35 18.97 -0.08
CA GLN A 140 10.43 17.66 -0.72
C GLN A 140 9.04 17.12 -1.07
N VAL A 141 8.96 16.41 -2.20
CA VAL A 141 7.78 15.64 -2.62
C VAL A 141 7.40 14.61 -1.56
N PRO A 142 6.10 14.41 -1.26
CA PRO A 142 5.64 13.45 -0.28
C PRO A 142 6.14 12.03 -0.59
N PHE A 143 6.84 11.43 0.37
CA PHE A 143 7.26 10.04 0.25
C PHE A 143 6.02 9.14 0.35
N SER A 144 5.55 8.69 -0.82
CA SER A 144 4.35 7.89 -0.98
C SER A 144 4.61 6.60 -1.74
N SER A 145 3.85 5.57 -1.41
CA SER A 145 3.79 4.30 -2.13
C SER A 145 2.33 3.86 -2.31
N ILE A 146 2.07 3.04 -3.31
CA ILE A 146 0.78 2.39 -3.51
C ILE A 146 0.97 0.89 -3.73
N ASN A 147 0.07 0.09 -3.18
CA ASN A 147 0.01 -1.35 -3.39
C ASN A 147 -1.31 -1.68 -4.13
N PHE A 148 -1.22 -2.45 -5.21
CA PHE A 148 -2.34 -2.75 -6.11
C PHE A 148 -2.11 -4.04 -6.90
N GLY A 149 -3.15 -4.53 -7.60
CA GLY A 149 -3.06 -5.63 -8.56
C GLY A 149 -3.94 -6.84 -8.24
N THR A 150 -4.68 -6.80 -7.12
CA THR A 150 -5.48 -7.95 -6.62
C THR A 150 -6.98 -7.80 -6.84
N ASP A 151 -7.47 -6.62 -7.20
CA ASP A 151 -8.89 -6.45 -7.56
C ASP A 151 -9.15 -7.04 -8.96
N ILE A 152 -10.05 -8.03 -9.04
CA ILE A 152 -10.44 -8.73 -10.27
C ILE A 152 -11.69 -8.13 -10.93
N THR A 153 -12.33 -7.14 -10.30
CA THR A 153 -13.47 -6.43 -10.89
C THR A 153 -13.04 -5.63 -12.12
N LEU A 154 -13.96 -5.35 -13.04
CA LEU A 154 -13.65 -4.53 -14.22
C LEU A 154 -13.19 -3.12 -13.81
N GLU A 155 -13.76 -2.58 -12.73
CA GLU A 155 -13.42 -1.31 -12.13
C GLU A 155 -11.98 -1.29 -11.62
N GLY A 156 -11.61 -2.26 -10.78
CA GLY A 156 -10.27 -2.39 -10.24
C GLY A 156 -9.23 -2.61 -11.33
N ARG A 157 -9.52 -3.49 -12.28
CA ARG A 157 -8.69 -3.72 -13.47
C ARG A 157 -8.49 -2.45 -14.29
N MET A 158 -9.54 -1.66 -14.51
CA MET A 158 -9.47 -0.37 -15.22
C MET A 158 -8.56 0.62 -14.48
N VAL A 159 -8.57 0.64 -13.14
CA VAL A 159 -7.63 1.45 -12.34
C VAL A 159 -6.19 0.98 -12.56
N VAL A 160 -5.93 -0.32 -12.41
CA VAL A 160 -4.58 -0.90 -12.55
C VAL A 160 -4.02 -0.64 -13.94
N GLU A 161 -4.80 -0.95 -14.99
CA GLU A 161 -4.39 -0.78 -16.38
C GLU A 161 -4.07 0.69 -16.69
N ASN A 162 -4.96 1.61 -16.31
CA ASN A 162 -4.76 3.03 -16.58
C ASN A 162 -3.65 3.65 -15.74
N TYR A 163 -3.43 3.16 -14.51
CA TYR A 163 -2.30 3.58 -13.70
C TYR A 163 -0.98 3.16 -14.34
N LEU A 164 -0.88 1.91 -14.79
CA LEU A 164 0.30 1.40 -15.50
C LEU A 164 0.54 2.14 -16.82
N LYS A 165 -0.52 2.42 -17.60
CA LYS A 165 -0.41 3.23 -18.82
C LYS A 165 0.08 4.65 -18.53
N ALA A 166 -0.42 5.29 -17.48
CA ALA A 166 0.01 6.64 -17.08
C ALA A 166 1.48 6.64 -16.61
N LEU A 167 1.88 5.62 -15.84
CA LEU A 167 3.27 5.40 -15.42
C LEU A 167 4.19 5.17 -16.63
N ASP A 168 3.76 4.37 -17.62
CA ASP A 168 4.51 4.12 -18.85
C ASP A 168 4.69 5.40 -19.69
N LYS A 169 3.64 6.23 -19.80
CA LYS A 169 3.70 7.52 -20.48
C LYS A 169 4.74 8.45 -19.84
N GLY A 170 4.86 8.41 -18.51
CA GLY A 170 5.83 9.19 -17.74
C GLY A 170 5.41 10.65 -17.54
N LEU A 171 6.27 11.43 -16.87
CA LEU A 171 6.02 12.83 -16.55
C LEU A 171 6.56 13.79 -17.61
N GLY A 172 5.82 14.84 -17.93
CA GLY A 172 6.27 15.92 -18.82
C GLY A 172 6.77 15.40 -20.17
N LYS A 173 8.09 15.41 -20.37
CA LYS A 173 8.75 14.89 -21.58
C LYS A 173 8.90 13.35 -21.59
N GLY A 174 8.16 12.65 -20.73
CA GLY A 174 8.23 11.19 -20.59
C GLY A 174 9.31 10.74 -19.61
N GLU A 175 9.62 11.54 -18.59
CA GLU A 175 10.54 11.18 -17.51
C GLU A 175 9.93 10.10 -16.60
N THR A 176 10.79 9.32 -15.93
CA THR A 176 10.35 8.28 -15.00
C THR A 176 9.84 8.92 -13.70
N PRO A 177 8.56 8.72 -13.33
CA PRO A 177 8.04 9.21 -12.06
C PRO A 177 8.69 8.47 -10.89
N ILE A 178 9.13 9.21 -9.87
CA ILE A 178 9.70 8.62 -8.64
C ILE A 178 8.59 8.27 -7.64
N PHE A 179 7.54 9.10 -7.58
CA PHE A 179 6.41 8.90 -6.69
C PHE A 179 5.07 8.74 -7.45
N PRO A 180 4.06 8.09 -6.83
CA PRO A 180 4.24 7.18 -5.70
C PRO A 180 5.08 5.97 -6.12
N ILE A 181 5.82 5.38 -5.20
CA ILE A 181 6.46 4.08 -5.43
C ILE A 181 5.34 3.06 -5.72
N ALA A 182 5.34 2.52 -6.93
CA ALA A 182 4.35 1.54 -7.36
C ALA A 182 4.76 0.13 -6.91
N ILE A 183 3.89 -0.57 -6.21
CA ILE A 183 4.11 -1.95 -5.75
C ILE A 183 2.97 -2.83 -6.27
N PHE A 184 3.28 -3.67 -7.25
CA PHE A 184 2.35 -4.63 -7.80
C PHE A 184 2.33 -5.90 -6.93
N LYS A 185 1.18 -6.24 -6.38
CA LYS A 185 0.97 -7.46 -5.60
C LYS A 185 0.82 -8.64 -6.56
N VAL A 186 1.71 -9.61 -6.43
CA VAL A 186 1.69 -10.86 -7.21
C VAL A 186 1.04 -11.95 -6.37
N LYS A 187 0.03 -12.62 -6.94
CA LYS A 187 -0.71 -13.70 -6.28
C LYS A 187 -1.20 -14.73 -7.29
N GLU A 188 -0.99 -16.01 -6.97
CA GLU A 188 -1.57 -17.15 -7.68
C GLU A 188 -3.11 -17.12 -7.64
N GLY A 189 -3.76 -17.46 -8.77
CA GLY A 189 -5.21 -17.42 -8.92
C GLY A 189 -5.75 -16.00 -9.18
N VAL A 190 -4.87 -15.02 -9.37
CA VAL A 190 -5.26 -13.62 -9.59
C VAL A 190 -4.49 -13.00 -10.74
N ASN A 191 -3.16 -13.07 -10.76
CA ASN A 191 -2.36 -12.42 -11.80
C ASN A 191 -1.06 -13.14 -12.19
N TYR A 192 -0.72 -14.28 -11.58
CA TYR A 192 0.59 -14.89 -11.74
C TYR A 192 0.65 -15.88 -12.92
N PHE A 193 -0.41 -16.67 -13.12
CA PHE A 193 -0.46 -17.69 -14.17
C PHE A 193 -1.24 -17.23 -15.41
N PRO A 194 -0.96 -17.77 -16.61
CA PRO A 194 -1.63 -17.38 -17.87
C PRO A 194 -3.16 -17.42 -17.85
N GLU A 195 -3.74 -18.32 -17.07
CA GLU A 195 -5.18 -18.53 -16.86
C GLU A 195 -5.80 -17.54 -15.86
N ASP A 196 -4.97 -16.84 -15.08
CA ASP A 196 -5.44 -15.90 -14.07
C ASP A 196 -6.06 -14.66 -14.73
N ILE A 197 -7.15 -14.15 -14.14
CA ILE A 197 -7.94 -13.03 -14.69
C ILE A 197 -7.04 -11.82 -14.99
N ASN A 198 -6.16 -11.43 -14.07
CA ASN A 198 -5.28 -10.26 -14.17
C ASN A 198 -3.89 -10.58 -14.73
N TYR A 199 -3.67 -11.71 -15.39
CA TYR A 199 -2.38 -12.05 -15.99
C TYR A 199 -1.94 -11.05 -17.07
N ASP A 200 -2.89 -10.51 -17.82
CA ASP A 200 -2.66 -9.42 -18.76
C ASP A 200 -2.08 -8.17 -18.09
N LEU A 201 -2.58 -7.83 -16.90
CA LEU A 201 -2.08 -6.71 -16.09
C LEU A 201 -0.70 -6.99 -15.50
N PHE A 202 -0.40 -8.24 -15.14
CA PHE A 202 0.95 -8.62 -14.70
C PHE A 202 1.98 -8.47 -15.83
N LYS A 203 1.65 -8.91 -17.05
CA LYS A 203 2.50 -8.66 -18.25
C LYS A 203 2.69 -7.18 -18.51
N LEU A 204 1.63 -6.37 -18.37
CA LEU A 204 1.74 -4.92 -18.49
C LEU A 204 2.66 -4.35 -17.40
N ALA A 205 2.52 -4.77 -16.15
CA ALA A 205 3.37 -4.34 -15.04
C ALA A 205 4.85 -4.65 -15.30
N ILE A 206 5.18 -5.85 -15.81
CA ILE A 206 6.54 -6.22 -16.22
C ILE A 206 7.06 -5.28 -17.32
N LYS A 207 6.27 -5.06 -18.37
CA LYS A 207 6.64 -4.16 -19.47
C LYS A 207 6.95 -2.74 -18.97
N VAL A 208 6.11 -2.20 -18.08
CA VAL A 208 6.31 -0.86 -17.52
C VAL A 208 7.54 -0.83 -16.62
N SER A 209 7.73 -1.84 -15.75
CA SER A 209 8.90 -1.95 -14.88
C SER A 209 10.21 -1.98 -15.66
N ALA A 210 10.27 -2.73 -16.78
CA ALA A 210 11.44 -2.77 -17.66
C ALA A 210 11.83 -1.40 -18.26
N LYS A 211 10.89 -0.45 -18.37
CA LYS A 211 11.14 0.89 -18.93
C LYS A 211 11.25 1.98 -17.86
N ARG A 212 10.56 1.80 -16.73
CA ARG A 212 10.33 2.84 -15.70
C ARG A 212 10.87 2.47 -14.32
N LEU A 213 11.55 1.34 -14.17
CA LEU A 213 11.99 0.74 -12.88
C LEU A 213 10.85 0.33 -11.93
N PHE A 214 9.64 0.83 -12.15
CA PHE A 214 8.44 0.55 -11.38
C PHE A 214 7.33 -0.04 -12.27
N PRO A 215 6.44 -0.89 -11.73
CA PRO A 215 6.31 -1.24 -10.32
C PRO A 215 7.38 -2.22 -9.80
N ASN A 216 7.59 -2.19 -8.49
CA ASN A 216 8.20 -3.26 -7.71
C ASN A 216 7.18 -4.41 -7.53
N PHE A 217 7.66 -5.63 -7.27
CA PHE A 217 6.79 -6.80 -7.12
C PHE A 217 6.77 -7.32 -5.69
N SER A 218 5.57 -7.62 -5.19
CA SER A 218 5.31 -8.13 -3.85
C SER A 218 4.57 -9.47 -3.94
N PHE A 219 5.28 -10.57 -3.70
CA PHE A 219 4.70 -11.92 -3.69
C PHE A 219 3.96 -12.19 -2.37
N ILE A 220 2.66 -11.92 -2.36
CA ILE A 220 1.86 -11.86 -1.13
C ILE A 220 1.48 -13.25 -0.59
N ASP A 221 1.62 -14.30 -1.40
CA ASP A 221 1.31 -15.71 -1.11
C ASP A 221 2.53 -16.53 -0.67
N SER A 222 3.70 -15.91 -0.52
CA SER A 222 4.90 -16.55 0.05
C SER A 222 4.59 -17.25 1.39
N PRO A 223 5.25 -18.38 1.74
CA PRO A 223 4.86 -19.21 2.90
C PRO A 223 4.74 -18.44 4.22
N PHE A 224 5.65 -17.51 4.50
CA PHE A 224 5.63 -16.70 5.73
C PHE A 224 4.55 -15.60 5.73
N ASN A 225 3.96 -15.29 4.57
CA ASN A 225 2.85 -14.34 4.42
C ASN A 225 1.50 -15.04 4.46
N LYS A 226 1.41 -16.26 3.91
CA LYS A 226 0.18 -17.03 3.77
C LYS A 226 -0.59 -17.21 5.08
N GLN A 227 0.11 -17.31 6.20
CA GLN A 227 -0.50 -17.45 7.53
C GLN A 227 -1.44 -16.30 7.92
N TYR A 228 -1.25 -15.10 7.35
CA TYR A 228 -2.07 -13.93 7.68
C TYR A 228 -3.25 -13.73 6.73
N TYR A 229 -3.20 -14.35 5.55
CA TYR A 229 -4.18 -14.12 4.49
C TYR A 229 -5.54 -14.70 4.84
N LYS A 230 -6.60 -13.91 4.63
CA LYS A 230 -7.99 -14.32 4.70
C LYS A 230 -8.64 -14.02 3.36
N GLU A 231 -9.23 -15.05 2.76
CA GLU A 231 -9.89 -14.94 1.46
C GLU A 231 -11.00 -13.87 1.48
N GLY A 232 -11.10 -13.07 0.41
CA GLY A 232 -12.04 -11.96 0.30
C GLY A 232 -11.74 -10.74 1.17
N ARG A 233 -10.64 -10.74 1.96
CA ARG A 233 -10.24 -9.62 2.82
C ARG A 233 -8.91 -9.02 2.37
N TYR A 234 -8.96 -8.04 1.47
CA TYR A 234 -7.75 -7.36 0.96
C TYR A 234 -6.95 -6.67 2.08
N GLU A 235 -7.55 -6.41 3.25
CA GLU A 235 -6.89 -5.85 4.43
C GLU A 235 -5.84 -6.81 5.02
N THR A 236 -5.94 -8.09 4.69
CA THR A 236 -5.00 -9.14 5.11
C THR A 236 -3.91 -9.42 4.08
N GLU A 237 -3.98 -8.81 2.91
CA GLU A 237 -2.94 -8.91 1.90
C GLU A 237 -1.72 -8.08 2.31
N ILE A 238 -0.55 -8.68 2.20
CA ILE A 238 0.70 -8.02 2.55
C ILE A 238 0.92 -6.78 1.71
N THR A 239 1.45 -5.75 2.37
CA THR A 239 1.83 -4.49 1.75
C THR A 239 3.18 -4.03 2.24
N TYR A 240 3.78 -3.17 1.43
CA TYR A 240 5.04 -2.51 1.77
C TYR A 240 4.83 -1.00 1.81
N MET A 241 5.44 -0.37 2.81
CA MET A 241 5.42 1.07 3.01
C MET A 241 6.79 1.69 2.69
N GLY A 242 6.76 2.76 1.90
CA GLY A 242 7.96 3.45 1.45
C GLY A 242 8.87 2.50 0.68
N CYS A 243 10.15 2.41 1.08
CA CYS A 243 11.11 1.54 0.38
C CYS A 243 10.84 0.04 0.59
N ARG A 244 10.53 -0.41 1.82
CA ARG A 244 10.56 -1.85 2.16
C ARG A 244 9.89 -2.25 3.48
N THR A 245 9.22 -1.33 4.18
CA THR A 245 8.70 -1.64 5.52
C THR A 245 7.45 -2.50 5.42
N ARG A 246 7.50 -3.73 5.93
CA ARG A 246 6.37 -4.67 6.02
C ARG A 246 5.86 -4.70 7.47
N VAL A 247 4.60 -4.32 7.68
CA VAL A 247 3.91 -4.41 8.98
C VAL A 247 2.67 -5.27 8.78
N MET A 248 2.68 -6.47 9.37
CA MET A 248 1.56 -7.41 9.25
C MET A 248 1.14 -7.96 10.60
N SER A 249 2.06 -8.60 11.34
CA SER A 249 1.67 -9.21 12.60
C SER A 249 1.22 -8.19 13.64
N ASP A 250 0.15 -8.47 14.39
CA ASP A 250 -0.42 -7.66 15.46
C ASP A 250 -0.63 -8.50 16.73
N ILE A 251 0.37 -8.51 17.61
CA ILE A 251 0.28 -9.24 18.89
C ILE A 251 -0.83 -8.71 19.81
N ASN A 252 -1.33 -7.50 19.55
CA ASN A 252 -2.39 -6.87 20.34
C ASN A 252 -3.79 -7.14 19.78
N ASP A 253 -3.90 -7.78 18.61
CA ASP A 253 -5.15 -8.14 17.95
C ASP A 253 -4.93 -9.33 16.97
N PRO A 254 -4.54 -10.51 17.47
CA PRO A 254 -4.17 -11.66 16.64
C PRO A 254 -5.32 -12.20 15.79
N GLU A 255 -6.57 -11.99 16.22
CA GLU A 255 -7.75 -12.39 15.46
C GLU A 255 -8.01 -11.48 14.24
N ASN A 256 -7.47 -10.25 14.24
CA ASN A 256 -7.65 -9.25 13.18
C ASN A 256 -6.33 -8.59 12.78
N GLU A 257 -5.34 -9.41 12.45
CA GLU A 257 -4.10 -8.94 11.83
C GLU A 257 -4.39 -8.40 10.42
N GLU A 258 -4.17 -7.10 10.25
CA GLU A 258 -4.41 -6.36 9.01
C GLU A 258 -3.30 -5.34 8.77
N VAL A 259 -3.12 -4.92 7.51
CA VAL A 259 -2.12 -3.92 7.12
C VAL A 259 -2.63 -2.48 7.27
N ILE A 260 -3.94 -2.28 7.32
CA ILE A 260 -4.56 -0.95 7.27
C ILE A 260 -4.46 -0.25 8.63
N GLY A 261 -4.17 1.06 8.59
CA GLY A 261 -4.19 1.91 9.78
C GLY A 261 -3.05 1.59 10.75
N ARG A 262 -1.99 0.94 10.29
CA ARG A 262 -0.84 0.53 11.09
C ARG A 262 0.45 0.97 10.42
N GLY A 263 1.52 0.98 11.21
CA GLY A 263 2.80 1.52 10.78
C GLY A 263 3.94 1.14 11.70
N ASN A 264 5.14 1.59 11.34
CA ASN A 264 6.32 1.48 12.19
C ASN A 264 6.50 2.76 13.02
N LEU A 265 6.42 2.65 14.34
CA LEU A 265 6.46 3.77 15.28
C LEU A 265 7.87 4.30 15.51
N SER A 266 8.87 3.42 15.40
CA SER A 266 10.27 3.78 15.58
C SER A 266 11.17 2.70 15.03
N PHE A 267 12.36 3.08 14.57
CA PHE A 267 13.39 2.13 14.17
C PHE A 267 14.78 2.58 14.59
N THR A 268 15.69 1.62 14.74
CA THR A 268 17.13 1.83 14.96
C THR A 268 17.91 0.78 14.16
N SER A 269 19.08 1.13 13.62
CA SER A 269 19.94 0.18 12.90
C SER A 269 21.21 -0.11 13.68
N ILE A 270 21.57 -1.39 13.80
CA ILE A 270 22.81 -1.86 14.41
C ILE A 270 23.88 -1.96 13.32
N ASN A 271 25.06 -1.39 13.57
CA ASN A 271 26.19 -1.45 12.65
C ASN A 271 27.00 -2.74 12.88
N LEU A 272 26.71 -3.79 12.10
CA LEU A 272 27.42 -5.07 12.22
C LEU A 272 28.87 -4.96 11.77
N VAL A 273 29.21 -4.07 10.84
CA VAL A 273 30.59 -3.85 10.37
C VAL A 273 31.50 -3.49 11.54
N ARG A 274 31.02 -2.65 12.46
CA ARG A 274 31.80 -2.25 13.63
C ARG A 274 32.12 -3.44 14.54
N LEU A 275 31.14 -4.31 14.76
CA LEU A 275 31.33 -5.54 15.54
C LEU A 275 32.31 -6.48 14.83
N GLY A 276 32.16 -6.65 13.52
CA GLY A 276 33.04 -7.51 12.75
C GLY A 276 34.48 -7.03 12.71
N ILE A 277 34.73 -5.72 12.63
CA ILE A 277 36.08 -5.16 12.75
C ILE A 277 36.63 -5.41 14.16
N LYS A 278 35.83 -5.12 15.19
CA LYS A 278 36.29 -5.16 16.58
C LYS A 278 36.67 -6.56 17.02
N HIS A 279 35.90 -7.57 16.63
CA HIS A 279 36.05 -8.96 17.09
C HIS A 279 36.63 -9.91 16.03
N GLY A 280 36.90 -9.41 14.84
CA GLY A 280 37.37 -10.21 13.71
C GLY A 280 38.87 -10.28 13.54
N ILE A 281 39.30 -10.98 12.49
CA ILE A 281 40.72 -11.16 12.11
C ILE A 281 41.49 -9.85 11.86
N LEU A 282 40.80 -8.71 11.70
CA LEU A 282 41.46 -7.41 11.53
C LEU A 282 42.03 -6.86 12.84
N THR A 283 41.47 -7.26 13.98
CA THR A 283 41.88 -6.76 15.32
C THR A 283 42.47 -7.88 16.19
N HIS A 284 42.13 -9.14 15.92
CA HIS A 284 42.57 -10.30 16.69
C HIS A 284 43.33 -11.29 15.80
N GLU A 285 44.30 -12.02 16.35
CA GLU A 285 44.98 -13.12 15.65
C GLU A 285 43.99 -14.24 15.28
N THR A 286 43.01 -14.49 16.17
CA THR A 286 41.88 -15.39 15.95
C THR A 286 40.56 -14.66 16.28
N PRO A 287 39.48 -14.83 15.49
CA PRO A 287 38.21 -14.15 15.74
C PRO A 287 37.65 -14.44 17.14
N ASP A 288 37.26 -13.39 17.86
CA ASP A 288 36.55 -13.48 19.15
C ASP A 288 35.04 -13.58 18.92
N ILE A 289 34.58 -14.80 18.59
CA ILE A 289 33.16 -15.03 18.29
C ILE A 289 32.28 -14.85 19.53
N GLU A 290 32.77 -15.25 20.71
CA GLU A 290 32.02 -15.09 21.96
C GLU A 290 31.82 -13.60 22.27
N GLY A 291 32.90 -12.80 22.24
CA GLY A 291 32.84 -11.36 22.43
C GLY A 291 31.95 -10.64 21.40
N PHE A 292 31.94 -11.11 20.15
CA PHE A 292 31.02 -10.60 19.11
C PHE A 292 29.55 -10.77 19.52
N TYR A 293 29.15 -11.96 19.93
CA TYR A 293 27.76 -12.23 20.30
C TYR A 293 27.36 -11.55 21.62
N GLU A 294 28.27 -11.46 22.59
CA GLU A 294 28.03 -10.72 23.84
C GLU A 294 27.77 -9.23 23.59
N GLU A 295 28.56 -8.58 22.74
CA GLU A 295 28.36 -7.17 22.41
C GLU A 295 27.14 -6.95 21.52
N LEU A 296 26.89 -7.85 20.56
CA LEU A 296 25.66 -7.83 19.75
C LEU A 296 24.42 -7.91 20.64
N ASP A 297 24.42 -8.82 21.62
CA ASP A 297 23.35 -8.98 22.60
C ASP A 297 23.10 -7.71 23.41
N HIS A 298 24.19 -7.10 23.91
CA HIS A 298 24.11 -5.85 24.63
C HIS A 298 23.52 -4.72 23.77
N LEU A 299 23.93 -4.60 22.51
CA LEU A 299 23.42 -3.60 21.57
C LEU A 299 21.94 -3.82 21.22
N ILE A 300 21.50 -5.07 21.07
CA ILE A 300 20.10 -5.41 20.85
C ILE A 300 19.26 -5.00 22.07
N ASP A 301 19.69 -5.35 23.28
CA ASP A 301 18.97 -4.98 24.50
C ASP A 301 18.89 -3.46 24.67
N LEU A 302 20.02 -2.75 24.49
CA LEU A 302 20.07 -1.28 24.51
C LEU A 302 19.10 -0.67 23.48
N THR A 303 19.08 -1.21 22.26
CA THR A 303 18.18 -0.75 21.20
C THR A 303 16.72 -0.98 21.59
N LYS A 304 16.37 -2.13 22.16
CA LYS A 304 15.01 -2.42 22.66
C LYS A 304 14.58 -1.43 23.74
N TYR A 305 15.45 -1.13 24.71
CA TYR A 305 15.17 -0.10 25.73
C TYR A 305 14.91 1.28 25.08
N GLN A 306 15.78 1.70 24.16
CA GLN A 306 15.65 2.96 23.44
C GLN A 306 14.32 3.04 22.66
N LEU A 307 13.94 1.96 21.95
CA LEU A 307 12.69 1.90 21.19
C LEU A 307 11.46 2.00 22.09
N LEU A 308 11.46 1.31 23.24
CA LEU A 308 10.38 1.41 24.22
C LEU A 308 10.28 2.80 24.85
N GLU A 309 11.40 3.47 25.09
CA GLU A 309 11.39 4.84 25.59
C GLU A 309 10.79 5.81 24.56
N ARG A 310 11.18 5.68 23.29
CA ARG A 310 10.57 6.44 22.19
C ARG A 310 9.07 6.16 22.07
N TYR A 311 8.65 4.91 22.27
CA TYR A 311 7.24 4.54 22.29
C TYR A 311 6.47 5.21 23.43
N ARG A 312 7.02 5.23 24.65
CA ARG A 312 6.41 5.92 25.80
C ARG A 312 6.25 7.41 25.57
N ILE A 313 7.27 8.06 25.00
CA ILE A 313 7.21 9.48 24.63
C ILE A 313 6.06 9.74 23.63
N GLN A 314 5.89 8.87 22.63
CA GLN A 314 4.78 8.96 21.68
C GLN A 314 3.42 8.76 22.37
N CYS A 315 3.32 7.77 23.27
CA CYS A 315 2.09 7.50 24.03
C CYS A 315 1.68 8.65 24.96
N GLY A 316 2.66 9.41 25.48
CA GLY A 316 2.43 10.59 26.31
C GLY A 316 2.01 11.85 25.55
N LYS A 317 1.88 11.79 24.22
CA LYS A 317 1.30 12.88 23.41
C LYS A 317 -0.23 12.85 23.47
N SER A 318 -0.86 13.84 22.83
CA SER A 318 -2.32 13.94 22.72
C SER A 318 -2.75 13.83 21.26
N VAL A 319 -4.05 13.66 21.01
CA VAL A 319 -4.63 13.68 19.65
C VAL A 319 -4.32 14.98 18.92
N ALA A 320 -4.17 16.09 19.65
CA ALA A 320 -3.83 17.39 19.06
C ALA A 320 -2.43 17.43 18.41
N ASN A 321 -1.54 16.48 18.77
CA ASN A 321 -0.24 16.31 18.12
C ASN A 321 -0.33 15.56 16.79
N PHE A 322 -1.43 14.83 16.55
CA PHE A 322 -1.63 13.97 15.39
C PHE A 322 -3.04 14.20 14.81
N LYS A 323 -3.29 15.44 14.39
CA LYS A 323 -4.65 15.94 14.06
C LYS A 323 -5.27 15.16 12.90
N PHE A 324 -4.46 14.79 11.91
CA PHE A 324 -4.90 14.01 10.78
C PHE A 324 -4.81 12.52 11.08
N LEU A 325 -3.61 12.02 11.43
CA LEU A 325 -3.35 10.58 11.60
C LEU A 325 -4.31 9.92 12.60
N LEU A 326 -4.43 10.53 13.80
CA LEU A 326 -5.29 10.00 14.86
C LEU A 326 -6.66 10.67 14.82
N GLY A 327 -6.71 12.00 14.71
CA GLY A 327 -7.94 12.77 14.78
C GLY A 327 -8.93 12.54 13.64
N GLN A 328 -8.47 12.12 12.45
CA GLN A 328 -9.35 11.76 11.32
C GLN A 328 -9.59 10.24 11.19
N GLY A 329 -9.18 9.45 12.18
CA GLY A 329 -9.49 8.01 12.18
C GLY A 329 -8.68 7.20 11.17
N VAL A 330 -7.48 7.65 10.79
CA VAL A 330 -6.62 6.96 9.80
C VAL A 330 -5.93 5.75 10.44
N TRP A 331 -5.48 5.89 11.69
CA TRP A 331 -4.88 4.80 12.43
C TRP A 331 -5.93 3.83 13.01
N LYS A 332 -5.56 2.55 13.12
CA LYS A 332 -6.41 1.47 13.63
C LYS A 332 -6.96 1.86 15.00
N ASN A 333 -8.27 1.74 15.16
CA ASN A 333 -9.00 2.07 16.39
C ASN A 333 -8.96 3.55 16.82
N SER A 334 -8.48 4.50 15.99
CA SER A 334 -8.39 5.91 16.42
C SER A 334 -9.68 6.72 16.29
N LYS A 335 -10.71 6.21 15.60
CA LYS A 335 -12.01 6.91 15.45
C LYS A 335 -12.74 7.15 16.78
N SER A 336 -12.54 6.27 17.76
CA SER A 336 -13.17 6.37 19.08
C SER A 336 -12.32 7.15 20.10
N LEU A 337 -11.15 7.63 19.68
CA LEU A 337 -10.18 8.28 20.55
C LEU A 337 -10.64 9.70 20.92
N LYS A 338 -10.72 9.98 22.23
CA LYS A 338 -11.04 11.32 22.74
C LYS A 338 -9.77 12.17 22.84
N PRO A 339 -9.86 13.52 22.83
CA PRO A 339 -8.69 14.40 22.84
C PRO A 339 -7.67 14.17 23.97
N LYS A 340 -8.12 13.68 25.14
CA LYS A 340 -7.29 13.42 26.33
C LYS A 340 -6.99 11.93 26.56
N ASP A 341 -7.39 11.05 25.64
CA ASP A 341 -7.09 9.62 25.79
C ASP A 341 -5.59 9.35 25.66
N ASN A 342 -5.10 8.38 26.44
CA ASN A 342 -3.74 7.89 26.30
C ASN A 342 -3.59 7.18 24.92
N LEU A 343 -2.60 7.62 24.13
CA LEU A 343 -2.41 7.13 22.77
C LEU A 343 -1.94 5.68 22.72
N HIS A 344 -1.48 5.09 23.83
CA HIS A 344 -1.19 3.66 23.94
C HIS A 344 -2.36 2.79 23.46
N LYS A 345 -3.61 3.22 23.69
CA LYS A 345 -4.83 2.52 23.26
C LYS A 345 -4.82 2.15 21.77
N VAL A 346 -4.18 2.99 20.94
CA VAL A 346 -4.15 2.85 19.48
C VAL A 346 -2.75 2.57 18.96
N LEU A 347 -1.72 3.21 19.52
CA LEU A 347 -0.34 3.05 19.07
C LEU A 347 0.23 1.66 19.37
N LYS A 348 -0.33 0.90 20.31
CA LYS A 348 0.07 -0.50 20.57
C LYS A 348 -0.01 -1.40 19.32
N HIS A 349 -0.83 -1.03 18.33
CA HIS A 349 -0.95 -1.76 17.07
C HIS A 349 0.22 -1.48 16.10
N GLY A 350 1.08 -0.49 16.37
CA GLY A 350 2.26 -0.24 15.55
C GLY A 350 3.43 -1.17 15.87
N SER A 351 4.43 -1.20 14.98
CA SER A 351 5.66 -1.96 15.18
C SER A 351 6.80 -1.08 15.70
N LEU A 352 7.68 -1.69 16.49
CA LEU A 352 9.00 -1.16 16.82
C LEU A 352 10.02 -2.07 16.16
N ALA A 353 10.85 -1.51 15.29
CA ALA A 353 11.80 -2.29 14.53
C ALA A 353 13.24 -1.98 14.96
N PHE A 354 14.10 -2.98 14.92
CA PHE A 354 15.52 -2.74 14.73
C PHE A 354 16.01 -3.52 13.52
N GLY A 355 16.97 -2.95 12.82
CA GLY A 355 17.61 -3.54 11.66
C GLY A 355 19.12 -3.59 11.82
N PHE A 356 19.79 -3.94 10.74
CA PHE A 356 21.25 -3.95 10.66
C PHE A 356 21.75 -3.37 9.35
N ILE A 357 23.03 -3.03 9.33
CA ILE A 357 23.77 -2.67 8.11
C ILE A 357 25.08 -3.47 8.00
N GLY A 358 25.51 -3.72 6.77
CA GLY A 358 26.83 -4.23 6.44
C GLY A 358 27.13 -5.66 6.91
N LEU A 359 26.21 -6.60 6.68
CA LEU A 359 26.45 -8.02 6.99
C LEU A 359 27.60 -8.59 6.15
N LEU A 360 27.72 -8.20 4.88
CA LEU A 360 28.81 -8.65 4.00
C LEU A 360 30.17 -8.22 4.57
N GLU A 361 30.31 -6.93 4.87
CA GLU A 361 31.54 -6.35 5.39
C GLU A 361 31.84 -6.86 6.80
N CYS A 362 30.81 -7.11 7.62
CA CYS A 362 30.95 -7.77 8.92
C CYS A 362 31.60 -9.15 8.77
N LEU A 363 31.09 -10.00 7.86
CA LEU A 363 31.64 -11.34 7.62
C LEU A 363 33.09 -11.27 7.12
N LYS A 364 33.38 -10.35 6.18
CA LYS A 364 34.75 -10.09 5.70
C LYS A 364 35.68 -9.71 6.84
N ALA A 365 35.25 -8.82 7.73
CA ALA A 365 36.07 -8.40 8.86
C ALA A 365 36.23 -9.51 9.92
N LEU A 366 35.19 -10.33 10.13
CA LEU A 366 35.20 -11.43 11.09
C LEU A 366 36.11 -12.57 10.66
N ILE A 367 35.93 -13.10 9.44
CA ILE A 367 36.52 -14.37 9.00
C ILE A 367 37.25 -14.28 7.65
N GLY A 368 37.38 -13.08 7.07
CA GLY A 368 38.09 -12.86 5.79
C GLY A 368 37.27 -13.15 4.52
N GLN A 369 36.11 -13.81 4.64
CA GLN A 369 35.23 -14.18 3.54
C GLN A 369 33.79 -13.71 3.76
N HIS A 370 33.04 -13.49 2.69
CA HIS A 370 31.61 -13.18 2.77
C HIS A 370 30.71 -14.32 2.27
N HIS A 371 29.41 -14.20 2.52
CA HIS A 371 28.39 -15.20 2.17
C HIS A 371 28.35 -15.65 0.69
N GLY A 372 28.82 -14.82 -0.25
CA GLY A 372 28.96 -15.20 -1.67
C GLY A 372 30.27 -15.91 -2.05
N GLU A 373 31.22 -16.05 -1.13
CA GLU A 373 32.54 -16.66 -1.37
C GLU A 373 32.70 -18.02 -0.67
N SER A 374 31.99 -18.24 0.42
CA SER A 374 32.13 -19.43 1.26
C SER A 374 30.82 -19.84 1.90
N GLU A 375 30.57 -21.15 1.90
CA GLU A 375 29.41 -21.76 2.55
C GLU A 375 29.44 -21.56 4.08
N GLU A 376 30.63 -21.55 4.67
CA GLU A 376 30.82 -21.26 6.09
C GLU A 376 30.41 -19.81 6.42
N ALA A 377 30.85 -18.85 5.61
CA ALA A 377 30.47 -17.44 5.75
C ALA A 377 28.96 -17.24 5.54
N ARG A 378 28.35 -18.00 4.64
CA ARG A 378 26.90 -18.00 4.41
C ARG A 378 26.15 -18.50 5.64
N ARG A 379 26.58 -19.64 6.22
CA ARG A 379 25.99 -20.20 7.45
C ARG A 379 26.12 -19.24 8.62
N LEU A 380 27.31 -18.67 8.85
CA LEU A 380 27.56 -17.69 9.90
C LEU A 380 26.68 -16.44 9.72
N GLY A 381 26.57 -15.93 8.49
CA GLY A 381 25.70 -14.79 8.19
C GLY A 381 24.24 -15.07 8.54
N LEU A 382 23.71 -16.25 8.17
CA LEU A 382 22.36 -16.67 8.54
C LEU A 382 22.20 -16.84 10.06
N GLU A 383 23.20 -17.41 10.73
CA GLU A 383 23.21 -17.58 12.18
C GLU A 383 23.14 -16.24 12.92
N ILE A 384 23.94 -15.25 12.51
CA ILE A 384 23.90 -13.89 13.09
C ILE A 384 22.49 -13.31 12.96
N ILE A 385 21.88 -13.41 11.77
CA ILE A 385 20.53 -12.86 11.54
C ILE A 385 19.45 -13.63 12.31
N GLN A 386 19.57 -14.95 12.40
CA GLN A 386 18.67 -15.79 13.19
C GLN A 386 18.77 -15.45 14.68
N HIS A 387 19.98 -15.30 15.21
CA HIS A 387 20.23 -14.86 16.59
C HIS A 387 19.60 -13.49 16.87
N MET A 388 19.81 -12.51 15.98
CA MET A 388 19.16 -11.19 16.11
C MET A 388 17.63 -11.29 16.15
N ARG A 389 17.03 -12.15 15.31
CA ARG A 389 15.58 -12.39 15.27
C ARG A 389 15.09 -13.01 16.57
N ASP A 390 15.75 -14.04 17.07
CA ASP A 390 15.34 -14.73 18.29
C ASP A 390 15.40 -13.77 19.50
N ARG A 391 16.45 -12.95 19.57
CA ARG A 391 16.60 -11.88 20.57
C ARG A 391 15.54 -10.78 20.45
N ALA A 392 15.05 -10.50 19.24
CA ALA A 392 13.95 -9.55 19.03
C ALA A 392 12.65 -10.05 19.67
N LEU A 393 12.37 -11.36 19.55
CA LEU A 393 11.16 -12.00 20.06
C LEU A 393 11.21 -12.27 21.57
N MET A 394 12.40 -12.41 22.14
CA MET A 394 12.56 -12.56 23.59
C MET A 394 12.16 -11.28 24.35
N PRO A 395 11.50 -11.39 25.52
CA PRO A 395 11.32 -10.25 26.41
C PRO A 395 12.67 -9.62 26.80
N LEU A 396 12.68 -8.32 27.12
CA LEU A 396 13.84 -7.71 27.74
C LEU A 396 14.21 -8.48 29.01
N ARG A 397 15.50 -8.80 29.19
CA ARG A 397 15.99 -9.36 30.45
C ARG A 397 15.61 -8.37 31.55
N LYS A 398 14.74 -8.76 32.49
CA LYS A 398 14.41 -7.96 33.68
C LYS A 398 15.69 -7.77 34.49
N LYS A 399 16.47 -6.73 34.21
CA LYS A 399 17.46 -6.18 35.13
C LYS A 399 17.01 -4.76 35.51
N HIS A 400 16.56 -4.66 36.75
CA HIS A 400 16.33 -3.44 37.53
C HIS A 400 15.62 -2.29 36.82
N THR A 401 14.30 -2.36 36.74
CA THR A 401 13.41 -1.23 37.06
C THR A 401 11.98 -1.76 37.12
N SER A 402 11.40 -1.70 38.31
CA SER A 402 10.00 -1.91 38.60
C SER A 402 9.14 -0.98 37.75
N ILE A 403 8.41 -1.51 36.77
CA ILE A 403 7.24 -0.88 36.19
C ILE A 403 6.12 -1.91 36.23
N SER A 404 5.16 -1.64 37.10
CA SER A 404 3.90 -2.33 37.28
C SER A 404 3.11 -2.37 35.96
N HIS A 405 2.42 -3.49 35.74
CA HIS A 405 1.53 -3.73 34.61
C HIS A 405 0.41 -2.71 34.48
#